data_AF-C1JXM4-F1
#
_entry.id   AF-C1JXM4-F1
#
_cell.length_a   1.000
_cell.length_b   1.000
_cell.length_c   1.000
_cell.angle_alpha   90.00
_cell.angle_beta   90.00
_cell.angle_gamma   90.00
#
_symmetry.space_group_name_H-M   'P 1'
#
loop_
_entity.id
_entity.type
_entity.pdbx_description
1 polymer ?
#
loop_
_entity_poly.entity_id
_entity_poly.type
_entity_poly.pdbx_seq_one_letter_code
_entity_poly.pdbx_strand_id
1 'polypeptide(L)'
;TLQHEHELMRGRHLDQLMMSAMYAICKVKSVDLRFKTIVTAYKNMPNTNQETFKHVLITEGHYDSIIVFYNQVFMQKLKTNILQYASTRPPTLSPIPQIPRSPYKFPNSPLRVPGSNNVYISPLKSPRMSPGIMTPRSRMLVSIGESFGPSNRFQKINQMVNSSDRSFKRTLELGSTPKPLKRLRFDVDGQDEADGSLIYSKSGGDS
;
A
#
# COMPACT_ATOMS: atom_id res chain seq x y z
N THR A 1 15.48 5.80 19.11
CA THR A 1 16.64 5.35 18.33
C THR A 1 16.61 5.86 16.90
N LEU A 2 15.72 5.37 16.03
CA LEU A 2 15.72 5.76 14.61
C LEU A 2 15.48 7.27 14.34
N GLN A 3 14.69 7.94 15.17
CA GLN A 3 14.36 9.36 15.01
C GLN A 3 15.50 10.32 15.40
N HIS A 4 16.34 9.95 16.38
CA HIS A 4 17.35 10.83 16.97
C HIS A 4 18.79 10.37 16.66
N GLU A 5 18.99 9.08 16.41
CA GLU A 5 20.29 8.44 16.17
C GLU A 5 20.29 7.76 14.79
N HIS A 6 19.93 8.52 13.75
CA HIS A 6 19.78 7.99 12.39
C HIS A 6 21.11 7.52 11.77
N GLU A 7 22.24 8.07 12.21
CA GLU A 7 23.59 7.62 11.81
C GLU A 7 23.85 6.13 12.12
N LEU A 8 23.15 5.55 13.11
CA LEU A 8 23.26 4.11 13.36
C LEU A 8 22.74 3.26 12.20
N MET A 9 21.83 3.79 11.38
CA MET A 9 21.29 3.10 10.21
C MET A 9 22.18 3.24 8.97
N ARG A 10 23.12 4.19 8.95
CA ARG A 10 23.95 4.44 7.77
C ARG A 10 24.85 3.23 7.49
N GLY A 11 24.69 2.63 6.30
CA GLY A 11 25.42 1.43 5.91
C GLY A 11 25.04 0.17 6.70
N ARG A 12 23.90 0.18 7.41
CA ARG A 12 23.44 -0.92 8.26
C ARG A 12 22.02 -1.36 7.91
N HIS A 13 21.69 -2.59 8.27
CA HIS A 13 20.37 -3.18 8.04
C HIS A 13 19.44 -2.89 9.23
N LEU A 14 18.17 -2.60 8.97
CA LEU A 14 17.17 -2.33 10.01
C LEU A 14 17.10 -3.46 11.06
N ASP A 15 17.13 -4.70 10.58
CA ASP A 15 17.02 -5.87 11.46
C ASP A 15 18.20 -6.00 12.44
N GLN A 16 19.38 -5.46 12.12
CA GLN A 16 20.51 -5.42 13.06
C GLN A 16 20.17 -4.57 14.28
N LEU A 17 19.51 -3.42 14.06
CA LEU A 17 19.05 -2.56 15.14
C LEU A 17 17.86 -3.18 15.87
N MET A 18 16.94 -3.84 15.17
CA MET A 18 15.81 -4.54 15.79
C MET A 18 16.29 -5.65 16.74
N MET A 19 17.17 -6.53 16.27
CA MET A 19 17.74 -7.61 17.09
C MET A 19 18.55 -7.06 18.27
N SER A 20 19.34 -6.01 18.05
CA SER A 20 20.12 -5.36 19.11
C SER A 20 19.25 -4.68 20.16
N ALA A 21 18.18 -4.00 19.74
CA ALA A 21 17.23 -3.36 20.65
C ALA A 21 16.47 -4.41 21.50
N MET A 22 16.05 -5.52 20.88
CA MET A 22 15.41 -6.63 21.57
C MET A 22 16.32 -7.20 22.66
N TYR A 23 17.58 -7.50 22.31
CA TYR A 23 18.58 -7.97 23.28
C TYR A 23 18.79 -6.96 24.42
N ALA A 24 18.99 -5.68 24.09
CA ALA A 24 19.27 -4.63 25.06
C ALA A 24 18.16 -4.45 26.09
N ILE A 25 16.90 -4.41 25.63
CA ILE A 25 15.74 -4.24 26.51
C ILE A 25 15.54 -5.47 27.40
N CYS A 26 15.66 -6.67 26.84
CA CYS A 26 15.61 -7.90 27.65
C CYS A 26 16.70 -7.92 28.71
N LYS A 27 17.93 -7.53 28.36
CA LYS A 27 19.06 -7.48 29.29
C LYS A 27 18.82 -6.52 30.47
N VAL A 28 18.30 -5.31 30.24
CA VAL A 28 18.01 -4.36 31.34
C VAL A 28 16.75 -4.71 32.14
N LYS A 29 15.87 -5.55 31.59
CA LYS A 29 14.69 -6.09 32.27
C LYS A 29 14.97 -7.42 32.97
N SER A 30 16.24 -7.85 33.03
CA SER A 30 16.67 -9.12 33.60
C SER A 30 15.97 -10.34 32.99
N VAL A 31 15.61 -10.25 31.70
CA VAL A 31 15.08 -11.36 30.91
C VAL A 31 16.25 -12.04 30.21
N ASP A 32 16.45 -13.34 30.46
CA ASP A 32 17.47 -14.12 29.77
C ASP A 32 17.09 -14.34 28.31
N LEU A 33 17.63 -13.47 27.45
CA LEU A 33 17.52 -13.59 26.00
C LEU A 33 18.92 -13.48 25.41
N ARG A 34 19.40 -14.57 24.81
CA ARG A 34 20.72 -14.63 24.18
C ARG A 34 20.64 -14.30 22.70
N PHE A 35 21.68 -13.67 22.15
CA PHE A 35 21.80 -13.45 20.70
C PHE A 35 21.63 -14.75 19.90
N LYS A 36 22.13 -15.89 20.39
CA LYS A 36 21.92 -17.21 19.76
C LYS A 36 20.44 -17.53 19.54
N THR A 37 19.58 -17.20 20.50
CA THR A 37 18.13 -17.42 20.39
C THR A 37 17.52 -16.47 19.36
N ILE A 38 17.88 -15.18 19.43
CA ILE A 38 17.39 -14.15 18.52
C ILE A 38 17.76 -14.49 17.06
N VAL A 39 19.03 -14.78 16.78
CA VAL A 39 19.47 -15.09 15.41
C VAL A 39 18.90 -16.42 14.90
N THR A 40 18.66 -17.39 15.78
CA THR A 40 17.99 -18.65 15.40
C THR A 40 16.54 -18.39 14.97
N ALA A 41 15.80 -17.58 15.73
CA ALA A 41 14.45 -17.19 15.35
C ALA A 41 14.44 -16.37 14.06
N TYR A 42 15.39 -15.45 13.90
CA TYR A 42 15.54 -14.62 12.70
C TYR A 42 15.72 -15.45 11.42
N LYS A 43 16.53 -16.52 11.46
CA LYS A 43 16.73 -17.43 10.33
C LYS A 43 15.46 -18.11 9.83
N ASN A 44 14.44 -18.25 10.67
CA ASN A 44 13.19 -18.90 10.32
C ASN A 44 12.16 -17.92 9.74
N MET A 45 12.47 -16.63 9.66
CA MET A 45 11.59 -15.64 9.05
C MET A 45 11.76 -15.60 7.52
N PRO A 46 10.68 -15.39 6.75
CA PRO A 46 10.75 -15.28 5.30
C PRO A 46 11.58 -14.06 4.89
N ASN A 47 12.22 -14.13 3.72
CA ASN A 47 13.02 -13.04 3.13
C ASN A 47 14.22 -12.56 3.98
N THR A 48 14.80 -13.44 4.80
CA THR A 48 15.97 -13.10 5.62
C THR A 48 17.29 -13.58 4.98
N ASN A 49 18.37 -12.85 5.28
CA ASN A 49 19.74 -13.22 4.89
C ASN A 49 20.63 -13.36 6.14
N GLN A 50 21.42 -14.43 6.22
CA GLN A 50 22.34 -14.66 7.34
C GLN A 50 23.47 -13.61 7.43
N GLU A 51 23.89 -13.03 6.30
CA GLU A 51 24.88 -11.94 6.26
C GLU A 51 24.44 -10.75 7.11
N THR A 52 23.12 -10.56 7.27
CA THR A 52 22.54 -9.50 8.12
C THR A 52 23.07 -9.50 9.55
N PHE A 53 23.40 -10.67 10.12
CA PHE A 53 23.94 -10.76 11.49
C PHE A 53 25.38 -11.29 11.56
N LYS A 54 25.94 -11.77 10.45
CA LYS A 54 27.34 -12.23 10.37
C LYS A 54 28.30 -11.13 9.92
N HIS A 55 27.84 -10.21 9.06
CA HIS A 55 28.66 -9.21 8.40
C HIS A 55 28.06 -7.82 8.59
N VAL A 56 28.19 -7.30 9.81
CA VAL A 56 27.63 -6.02 10.26
C VAL A 56 28.72 -4.96 10.31
N LEU A 57 28.48 -3.80 9.69
CA LEU A 57 29.43 -2.69 9.65
C LEU A 57 29.74 -2.16 11.07
N ILE A 58 31.00 -2.22 11.47
CA ILE A 58 31.49 -1.69 12.75
C ILE A 58 32.02 -0.27 12.53
N THR A 59 33.06 -0.16 11.70
CA THR A 59 33.73 1.07 11.26
C THR A 59 33.98 1.00 9.75
N GLU A 60 34.43 2.09 9.13
CA GLU A 60 34.68 2.14 7.68
C GLU A 60 35.52 0.95 7.19
N GLY A 61 34.93 0.15 6.28
CA GLY A 61 35.58 -1.04 5.70
C GLY A 61 35.70 -2.25 6.63
N HIS A 62 35.31 -2.16 7.90
CA HIS A 62 35.42 -3.26 8.88
C HIS A 62 34.04 -3.81 9.27
N TYR A 63 33.86 -5.12 9.09
CA TYR A 63 32.62 -5.83 9.36
C TYR A 63 32.86 -6.98 10.33
N ASP A 64 31.89 -7.23 11.20
CA ASP A 64 31.94 -8.30 12.19
C ASP A 64 30.52 -8.78 12.53
N SER A 65 30.40 -9.76 13.40
CA SER A 65 29.13 -10.27 13.90
C SER A 65 28.28 -9.20 14.59
N ILE A 66 26.96 -9.45 14.62
CA ILE A 66 25.99 -8.58 15.32
C ILE A 66 26.32 -8.39 16.80
N ILE A 67 27.02 -9.35 17.43
CA ILE A 67 27.44 -9.25 18.83
C ILE A 67 28.52 -8.19 19.00
N VAL A 68 29.49 -8.15 18.08
CA VAL A 68 30.54 -7.14 18.08
C VAL A 68 29.96 -5.77 17.79
N PHE A 69 29.07 -5.66 16.80
CA PHE A 69 28.29 -4.44 16.53
C PHE A 69 27.54 -3.96 17.79
N TYR A 70 26.87 -4.86 18.49
CA TYR A 70 26.13 -4.51 19.71
C TYR A 70 27.05 -3.89 20.77
N ASN A 71 28.18 -4.53 21.06
CA ASN A 71 29.10 -4.10 22.12
C ASN A 71 29.88 -2.82 21.75
N GLN A 72 30.40 -2.76 20.52
CA GLN A 72 31.33 -1.70 20.09
C GLN A 72 30.62 -0.47 19.53
N VAL A 73 29.40 -0.59 19.00
CA VAL A 73 28.71 0.52 18.34
C VAL A 73 27.37 0.82 18.98
N PHE A 74 26.45 -0.14 18.99
CA PHE A 74 25.07 0.07 19.43
C PHE A 74 25.02 0.56 20.89
N MET A 75 25.71 -0.14 21.79
CA MET A 75 25.74 0.23 23.20
C MET A 75 26.51 1.52 23.46
N GLN A 76 27.58 1.80 22.72
CA GLN A 76 28.33 3.06 22.90
C GLN A 76 27.43 4.27 22.65
N LYS A 77 26.50 4.18 21.68
CA LYS A 77 25.56 5.25 21.36
C LYS A 77 24.31 5.26 22.24
N LEU A 78 23.77 4.09 22.58
CA LEU A 78 22.42 4.00 23.18
C LEU A 78 22.38 3.64 24.66
N LYS A 79 23.52 3.36 25.31
CA LYS A 79 23.56 2.92 26.71
C LYS A 79 22.73 3.81 27.64
N THR A 80 22.89 5.14 27.55
CA THR A 80 22.16 6.10 28.39
C THR A 80 20.65 6.03 28.16
N ASN A 81 20.21 5.97 26.90
CA ASN A 81 18.80 5.82 26.51
C ASN A 81 18.21 4.49 26.99
N ILE A 82 18.96 3.40 26.90
CA ILE A 82 18.51 2.05 27.26
C ILE A 82 18.38 1.91 28.79
N LEU A 83 19.33 2.45 29.55
CA LEU A 83 19.30 2.37 31.01
C LEU A 83 18.11 3.09 31.64
N GLN A 84 17.53 4.09 30.97
CA GLN A 84 16.31 4.76 31.44
C GLN A 84 15.13 3.79 31.59
N TYR A 85 15.09 2.70 30.82
CA TYR A 85 14.02 1.70 30.91
C TYR A 85 14.13 0.82 32.16
N ALA A 86 15.29 0.79 32.84
CA ALA A 86 15.44 0.14 34.15
C ALA A 86 15.06 1.06 35.33
N SER A 87 14.89 2.36 35.08
CA SER A 87 14.53 3.34 36.11
C SER A 87 13.09 3.16 36.62
N THR A 88 12.83 3.66 37.83
CA THR A 88 11.49 3.73 38.43
C THR A 88 10.54 4.66 37.68
N ARG A 89 11.09 5.59 36.88
CA ARG A 89 10.33 6.47 36.00
C ARG A 89 10.75 6.25 34.54
N PRO A 90 10.22 5.20 33.87
CA PRO A 90 10.56 4.94 32.48
C PRO A 90 10.01 6.03 31.54
N PRO A 91 10.65 6.24 30.38
CA PRO A 91 10.17 7.18 29.37
C PRO A 91 8.82 6.72 28.80
N THR A 92 8.07 7.68 28.23
CA THR A 92 6.80 7.39 27.56
C THR A 92 7.01 6.47 26.36
N LEU A 93 6.14 5.48 26.19
CA LEU A 93 6.23 4.54 25.08
C LEU A 93 5.88 5.23 23.76
N SER A 94 6.61 4.87 22.70
CA SER A 94 6.28 5.31 21.35
C SER A 94 4.96 4.69 20.88
N PRO A 95 4.11 5.43 20.14
CA PRO A 95 2.89 4.87 19.57
C PRO A 95 3.23 3.73 18.59
N ILE A 96 2.43 2.67 18.61
CA ILE A 96 2.58 1.56 17.66
C ILE A 96 2.17 2.04 16.26
N PRO A 97 3.02 1.83 15.23
CA PRO A 97 2.66 2.16 13.86
C PRO A 97 1.34 1.48 13.46
N GLN A 98 0.38 2.28 13.01
CA GLN A 98 -0.87 1.75 12.49
C GLN A 98 -0.61 1.23 11.08
N ILE A 99 -0.56 -0.09 10.92
CA ILE A 99 -0.57 -0.70 9.59
C ILE A 99 -1.89 -0.28 8.94
N PRO A 100 -1.88 0.39 7.77
CA PRO A 100 -3.10 0.74 7.07
C PRO A 100 -3.87 -0.54 6.77
N ARG A 101 -4.85 -0.86 7.62
CA ARG A 101 -5.81 -1.92 7.33
C ARG A 101 -6.66 -1.37 6.21
N SER A 102 -6.87 -2.16 5.16
CA SER A 102 -7.86 -1.78 4.16
C SER A 102 -9.18 -1.46 4.90
N PRO A 103 -9.98 -0.49 4.41
CA PRO A 103 -11.29 -0.19 4.99
C PRO A 103 -12.22 -1.42 5.06
N TYR A 104 -11.81 -2.52 4.41
CA TYR A 104 -12.48 -3.80 4.37
C TYR A 104 -12.02 -4.81 5.44
N LYS A 105 -11.17 -4.41 6.40
CA LYS A 105 -10.69 -5.26 7.53
C LYS A 105 -10.02 -6.58 7.12
N PHE A 106 -9.51 -6.69 5.90
CA PHE A 106 -8.75 -7.86 5.51
C PHE A 106 -7.34 -7.74 6.08
N PRO A 107 -6.84 -8.74 6.83
CA PRO A 107 -5.57 -8.64 7.55
C PRO A 107 -4.37 -8.37 6.64
N ASN A 108 -4.48 -8.68 5.34
CA ASN A 108 -3.40 -8.59 4.35
C ASN A 108 -3.81 -7.89 3.03
N SER A 109 -4.87 -7.07 2.99
CA SER A 109 -5.25 -6.36 1.74
C SER A 109 -4.71 -4.92 1.70
N PRO A 110 -4.21 -4.44 0.55
CA PRO A 110 -3.94 -5.18 -0.69
C PRO A 110 -2.53 -5.83 -0.70
N LEU A 111 -2.41 -7.04 -1.26
CA LEU A 111 -1.11 -7.71 -1.45
C LEU A 111 -0.49 -7.29 -2.78
N ARG A 112 0.76 -6.82 -2.77
CA ARG A 112 1.53 -6.60 -4.00
C ARG A 112 1.97 -7.94 -4.59
N VAL A 113 1.81 -8.11 -5.90
CA VAL A 113 2.26 -9.33 -6.60
C VAL A 113 3.79 -9.31 -6.68
N PRO A 114 4.49 -10.37 -6.19
CA PRO A 114 5.93 -10.48 -6.34
C PRO A 114 6.35 -10.37 -7.81
N GLY A 115 7.38 -9.58 -8.11
CA GLY A 115 7.87 -9.34 -9.48
C GLY A 115 7.12 -8.25 -10.26
N SER A 116 6.04 -7.68 -9.72
CA SER A 116 5.34 -6.55 -10.33
C SER A 116 5.68 -5.23 -9.63
N ASN A 117 5.83 -4.16 -10.41
CA ASN A 117 6.10 -2.84 -9.84
C ASN A 117 4.85 -2.19 -9.23
N ASN A 118 3.66 -2.47 -9.77
CA ASN A 118 2.42 -1.77 -9.40
C ASN A 118 1.15 -2.65 -9.40
N VAL A 119 1.28 -3.99 -9.34
CA VAL A 119 0.09 -4.87 -9.32
C VAL A 119 -0.23 -5.29 -7.90
N TYR A 120 -1.48 -5.04 -7.50
CA TYR A 120 -1.99 -5.33 -6.18
C TYR A 120 -3.25 -6.19 -6.29
N ILE A 121 -3.32 -7.26 -5.50
CA ILE A 121 -4.47 -8.16 -5.42
C ILE A 121 -5.13 -7.97 -4.06
N SER A 122 -6.45 -7.73 -4.08
CA SER A 122 -7.29 -7.85 -2.89
C SER A 122 -8.11 -9.13 -2.99
N PRO A 123 -8.25 -9.89 -1.90
CA PRO A 123 -9.21 -10.99 -1.85
C PRO A 123 -10.60 -10.52 -2.31
N LEU A 124 -11.29 -11.37 -3.08
CA LEU A 124 -12.67 -11.14 -3.47
C LEU A 124 -13.56 -11.07 -2.21
N LYS A 125 -14.48 -10.11 -2.18
CA LYS A 125 -15.47 -9.99 -1.11
C LYS A 125 -16.25 -11.31 -1.02
N SER A 126 -16.53 -11.79 0.19
CA SER A 126 -17.42 -12.94 0.39
C SER A 126 -18.74 -12.74 -0.38
N PRO A 127 -19.28 -13.75 -1.08
CA PRO A 127 -20.54 -13.63 -1.83
C PRO A 127 -21.74 -13.21 -0.97
N ARG A 128 -21.62 -13.32 0.36
CA ARG A 128 -22.65 -12.85 1.30
C ARG A 128 -22.85 -11.33 1.27
N MET A 129 -21.96 -10.57 0.63
CA MET A 129 -22.07 -9.12 0.42
C MET A 129 -22.07 -8.78 -1.08
N SER A 130 -22.71 -9.63 -1.89
CA SER A 130 -22.97 -9.31 -3.30
C SER A 130 -23.93 -8.10 -3.38
N PRO A 131 -23.71 -7.11 -4.26
CA PRO A 131 -24.68 -6.03 -4.52
C PRO A 131 -26.07 -6.55 -4.93
N GLY A 132 -26.17 -7.81 -5.38
CA GLY A 132 -27.42 -8.46 -5.77
C GLY A 132 -28.37 -8.80 -4.62
N ILE A 133 -27.99 -8.58 -3.35
CA ILE A 133 -28.87 -8.83 -2.19
C ILE A 133 -29.54 -7.53 -1.69
N MET A 134 -29.13 -6.36 -2.20
CA MET A 134 -29.60 -5.04 -1.73
C MET A 134 -30.55 -4.31 -2.70
N THR A 135 -30.91 -4.90 -3.84
CA THR A 135 -31.93 -4.33 -4.72
C THR A 135 -33.29 -4.95 -4.41
N PRO A 136 -34.34 -4.15 -4.14
CA PRO A 136 -35.69 -4.68 -3.97
C PRO A 136 -36.03 -5.54 -5.19
N ARG A 137 -36.39 -6.80 -4.96
CA ARG A 137 -36.60 -7.86 -5.97
C ARG A 137 -37.75 -7.60 -6.95
N SER A 138 -38.31 -6.40 -6.96
CA SER A 138 -39.49 -6.01 -7.72
C SER A 138 -39.20 -5.74 -9.21
N ARG A 139 -37.93 -5.69 -9.65
CA ARG A 139 -37.57 -5.46 -11.06
C ARG A 139 -36.55 -6.49 -11.57
N MET A 140 -36.76 -6.93 -12.81
CA MET A 140 -35.91 -7.87 -13.50
C MET A 140 -34.57 -7.20 -13.86
N LEU A 141 -33.45 -7.82 -13.48
CA LEU A 141 -32.10 -7.37 -13.84
C LEU A 141 -31.62 -8.10 -15.10
N VAL A 142 -30.99 -7.37 -16.02
CA VAL A 142 -30.44 -7.90 -17.28
C VAL A 142 -29.04 -7.33 -17.46
N SER A 143 -28.06 -8.20 -17.67
CA SER A 143 -26.66 -7.85 -17.94
C SER A 143 -26.35 -8.05 -19.42
N ILE A 144 -25.60 -7.13 -20.04
CA ILE A 144 -25.15 -7.26 -21.43
C ILE A 144 -24.08 -8.36 -21.49
N GLY A 145 -24.30 -9.40 -22.30
CA GLY A 145 -23.39 -10.54 -22.48
C GLY A 145 -23.83 -11.84 -21.81
N GLU A 146 -24.91 -11.84 -21.01
CA GLU A 146 -25.55 -13.07 -20.55
C GLU A 146 -26.50 -13.63 -21.62
N SER A 147 -26.54 -14.96 -21.78
CA SER A 147 -27.56 -15.60 -22.61
C SER A 147 -28.93 -15.32 -22.00
N PHE A 148 -29.81 -14.69 -22.78
CA PHE A 148 -31.09 -14.15 -22.31
C PHE A 148 -32.11 -15.21 -21.85
N GLY A 149 -31.77 -16.49 -21.94
CA GLY A 149 -32.57 -17.60 -21.40
C GLY A 149 -33.89 -17.81 -22.16
N PRO A 150 -34.87 -18.51 -21.56
CA PRO A 150 -36.13 -18.87 -22.21
C PRO A 150 -36.93 -17.64 -22.66
N SER A 151 -37.71 -17.78 -23.74
CA SER A 151 -38.48 -16.71 -24.42
C SER A 151 -39.32 -15.82 -23.50
N ASN A 152 -39.79 -16.36 -22.37
CA ASN A 152 -40.53 -15.63 -21.35
C ASN A 152 -39.73 -14.44 -20.74
N ARG A 153 -38.38 -14.50 -20.71
CA ARG A 153 -37.55 -13.36 -20.26
C ARG A 153 -37.55 -12.23 -21.28
N PHE A 154 -37.40 -12.56 -22.56
CA PHE A 154 -37.44 -11.56 -23.64
C PHE A 154 -38.78 -10.83 -23.72
N GLN A 155 -39.90 -11.54 -23.56
CA GLN A 155 -41.23 -10.90 -23.53
C GLN A 155 -41.34 -9.89 -22.38
N LYS A 156 -40.78 -10.20 -21.20
CA LYS A 156 -40.73 -9.27 -20.07
C LYS A 156 -39.83 -8.07 -20.34
N ILE A 157 -38.71 -8.23 -21.06
CA ILE A 157 -37.86 -7.11 -21.50
C ILE A 157 -38.64 -6.20 -22.43
N ASN A 158 -39.31 -6.75 -23.44
CA ASN A 158 -40.10 -5.97 -24.39
C ASN A 158 -41.24 -5.22 -23.69
N GLN A 159 -41.91 -5.85 -22.71
CA GLN A 159 -42.91 -5.18 -21.88
C GLN A 159 -42.31 -4.04 -21.04
N MET A 160 -41.11 -4.20 -20.48
CA MET A 160 -40.44 -3.13 -19.73
C MET A 160 -39.96 -1.98 -20.62
N VAL A 161 -39.57 -2.26 -21.86
CA VAL A 161 -39.17 -1.23 -22.83
C VAL A 161 -40.40 -0.45 -23.34
N ASN A 162 -41.53 -1.14 -23.50
CA ASN A 162 -42.78 -0.56 -24.00
C ASN A 162 -43.66 0.02 -22.88
N SER A 163 -43.41 -0.29 -21.61
CA SER A 163 -44.14 0.31 -20.48
C SER A 163 -43.78 1.80 -20.38
N SER A 164 -44.77 2.66 -20.59
CA SER A 164 -44.66 4.12 -20.59
C SER A 164 -44.40 4.74 -19.22
N ASP A 165 -44.31 3.95 -18.14
CA ASP A 165 -43.89 4.36 -16.80
C ASP A 165 -42.37 4.58 -16.70
N ARG A 166 -41.83 5.46 -17.55
CA ARG A 166 -40.55 6.12 -17.27
C ARG A 166 -40.79 7.16 -16.18
N SER A 167 -40.96 6.69 -14.94
CA SER A 167 -40.89 7.54 -13.76
C SER A 167 -39.62 8.39 -13.86
N PHE A 168 -39.80 9.69 -14.12
CA PHE A 168 -38.78 10.72 -14.09
C PHE A 168 -38.16 10.74 -12.70
N LYS A 169 -37.15 9.91 -12.44
CA LYS A 169 -36.34 10.01 -11.22
C LYS A 169 -35.33 11.15 -11.35
N ARG A 170 -35.88 12.37 -11.33
CA ARG A 170 -35.47 13.54 -10.53
C ARG A 170 -36.20 14.78 -11.06
N THR A 171 -37.44 14.95 -10.63
CA THR A 171 -38.09 16.27 -10.60
C THR A 171 -37.93 16.83 -9.20
N LEU A 172 -36.94 17.71 -9.06
CA LEU A 172 -37.08 19.01 -8.40
C LEU A 172 -35.86 19.81 -8.85
N GLU A 173 -36.00 20.43 -10.02
CA GLU A 173 -35.61 21.81 -10.31
C GLU A 173 -35.98 22.11 -11.76
N LEU A 174 -36.70 23.22 -11.93
CA LEU A 174 -37.25 23.71 -13.18
C LEU A 174 -36.10 24.31 -14.01
N GLY A 175 -35.72 23.67 -15.11
CA GLY A 175 -34.68 24.21 -16.00
C GLY A 175 -34.46 23.32 -17.22
N SER A 176 -34.76 23.88 -18.39
CA SER A 176 -34.66 23.26 -19.70
C SER A 176 -33.27 22.67 -20.00
N THR A 177 -33.29 21.51 -20.67
CA THR A 177 -32.19 20.67 -21.22
C THR A 177 -31.62 19.60 -20.27
N PRO A 178 -31.80 18.29 -20.59
CA PRO A 178 -31.18 17.23 -19.82
C PRO A 178 -29.66 17.26 -20.04
N LYS A 179 -28.90 17.52 -18.97
CA LYS A 179 -27.43 17.47 -18.99
C LYS A 179 -26.98 16.06 -19.38
N PRO A 180 -26.14 15.89 -20.41
CA PRO A 180 -25.65 14.56 -20.78
C PRO A 180 -24.82 13.97 -19.65
N LEU A 181 -25.08 12.70 -19.35
CA LEU A 181 -24.30 11.92 -18.38
C LEU A 181 -22.82 11.97 -18.76
N LYS A 182 -21.93 12.18 -17.78
CA LYS A 182 -20.48 12.10 -17.97
C LYS A 182 -20.14 10.71 -18.51
N ARG A 183 -20.01 10.58 -19.84
CA ARG A 183 -19.48 9.38 -20.49
C ARG A 183 -18.02 9.29 -20.07
N LEU A 184 -17.65 8.15 -19.51
CA LEU A 184 -16.26 7.78 -19.32
C LEU A 184 -15.64 7.70 -20.72
N ARG A 185 -14.81 8.69 -21.07
CA ARG A 185 -13.98 8.61 -22.27
C ARG A 185 -12.68 7.92 -21.87
N PHE A 186 -12.31 6.90 -22.62
CA PHE A 186 -10.95 6.39 -22.58
C PHE A 186 -10.12 7.33 -23.44
N ASP A 187 -9.07 7.92 -22.87
CA ASP A 187 -8.08 8.67 -23.64
C ASP A 187 -7.48 7.69 -24.67
N VAL A 188 -7.77 7.95 -25.94
CA VAL A 188 -7.01 7.41 -27.06
C VAL A 188 -5.98 8.49 -27.35
N ASP A 189 -4.84 8.41 -26.67
CA ASP A 189 -3.68 9.23 -27.00
C ASP A 189 -3.06 8.72 -28.30
N GLY A 190 -2.84 9.65 -29.22
CA GLY A 190 -2.19 9.41 -30.50
C GLY A 190 -2.20 10.63 -31.39
N GLN A 191 -1.58 11.73 -30.94
CA GLN A 191 -1.20 12.81 -31.84
C GLN A 191 0.15 13.38 -31.40
N ASP A 192 1.19 12.99 -32.14
CA ASP A 192 2.55 13.48 -31.99
C ASP A 192 2.60 15.00 -32.19
N GLU A 193 3.25 15.66 -31.24
CA GLU A 193 3.68 17.05 -31.27
C GLU A 193 4.78 17.25 -32.32
N ALA A 194 4.66 18.30 -33.14
CA ALA A 194 5.80 18.88 -33.84
C ALA A 194 5.74 20.42 -33.69
N ASP A 195 6.54 20.85 -32.72
CA ASP A 195 7.11 22.14 -32.36
C ASP A 195 7.12 23.24 -33.44
N GLY A 196 6.89 24.48 -32.99
CA GLY A 196 6.97 25.69 -33.81
C GLY A 196 8.03 26.67 -33.33
N SER A 197 8.71 27.36 -34.24
CA SER A 197 9.18 28.74 -34.00
C SER A 197 9.61 29.51 -35.26
N LEU A 198 8.94 30.66 -35.45
CA LEU A 198 9.33 31.98 -36.00
C LEU A 198 10.32 32.20 -37.18
N ILE A 199 9.75 32.78 -38.25
CA ILE A 199 10.04 34.08 -38.95
C ILE A 199 11.50 34.54 -39.17
N TYR A 200 11.86 34.73 -40.45
CA TYR A 200 12.47 35.99 -40.94
C TYR A 200 12.07 36.29 -42.41
N SER A 201 11.88 37.58 -42.68
CA SER A 201 11.40 38.27 -43.88
C SER A 201 12.32 38.29 -45.11
N LYS A 202 11.76 38.27 -46.34
CA LYS A 202 11.98 39.29 -47.39
C LYS A 202 11.17 38.98 -48.68
N SER A 203 10.28 39.89 -49.06
CA SER A 203 9.75 40.01 -50.42
C SER A 203 10.72 40.85 -51.25
N GLY A 204 11.26 40.28 -52.33
CA GLY A 204 12.01 41.01 -53.34
C GLY A 204 11.08 41.55 -54.43
N GLY A 205 11.23 42.84 -54.75
CA GLY A 205 10.73 43.44 -55.98
C GLY A 205 11.88 43.68 -56.98
N ASP A 206 11.47 43.78 -58.24
CA ASP A 206 12.14 44.31 -59.44
C ASP A 206 13.59 43.91 -59.76
N SER A 207 13.74 43.16 -60.86
CA SER A 207 14.30 43.65 -62.13
C SER A 207 13.93 42.70 -63.27
#